data_AF-A0A0D7BH71-F1
#
_entry.id   AF-A0A0D7BH71-F1
#
_cell.length_a   1.000
_cell.length_b   1.000
_cell.length_c   1.000
_cell.angle_alpha   90.00
_cell.angle_beta   90.00
_cell.angle_gamma   90.00
#
_symmetry.space_group_name_H-M   'P 1'
#
loop_
_entity.id
_entity.type
_entity.pdbx_description
1 polymer ?
#
loop_
_entity_poly.entity_id
_entity_poly.type
_entity_poly.pdbx_seq_one_letter_code
_entity_poly.pdbx_strand_id
1 'polypeptide(L)'
;MVFTKKKGRPRKHLTLATAKAANKEKRARYEEAHRELRGAKRRQERSQRPSIRWSAPSNSVWELQNDSIPITFPIPPDPRLAILYQKVKTIHSEILASMAGDAEDWFAAVFDILREARGEHLEANVERLGLILRTLNPYFHAMDIAYDTYTVFFRDTGTWGAQFTTMGLESGAWKGRIQRVLDAYGVGTKYLKGLIEHNEI
;
A
#
# COMPACT_ATOMS: atom_id res chain seq x y z
N MET A 1 -19.60 57.56 -60.84
CA MET A 1 -19.62 57.28 -59.39
C MET A 1 -18.44 56.36 -59.06
N VAL A 2 -17.47 56.83 -58.26
CA VAL A 2 -16.25 56.08 -57.91
C VAL A 2 -16.48 55.38 -56.56
N PHE A 3 -16.55 54.05 -56.55
CA PHE A 3 -16.65 53.27 -55.31
C PHE A 3 -15.33 53.32 -54.53
N THR A 4 -15.29 54.07 -53.42
CA THR A 4 -14.17 54.05 -52.49
C THR A 4 -14.26 52.81 -51.60
N LYS A 5 -13.38 51.83 -51.80
CA LYS A 5 -13.27 50.66 -50.92
C LYS A 5 -12.85 51.11 -49.52
N LYS A 6 -13.66 50.78 -48.50
CA LYS A 6 -13.31 51.00 -47.08
C LYS A 6 -11.96 50.34 -46.77
N LYS A 7 -10.98 51.12 -46.27
CA LYS A 7 -9.71 50.61 -45.73
C LYS A 7 -10.01 49.70 -44.54
N GLY A 8 -9.95 48.38 -44.76
CA GLY A 8 -10.06 47.39 -43.68
C GLY A 8 -8.89 47.49 -42.70
N ARG A 9 -9.13 47.07 -41.44
CA ARG A 9 -8.13 47.04 -40.36
C ARG A 9 -6.88 46.25 -40.83
N PRO A 10 -5.66 46.77 -40.62
CA PRO A 10 -4.45 46.07 -41.05
C PRO A 10 -4.40 44.68 -40.41
N ARG A 11 -4.16 43.65 -41.24
CA ARG A 11 -3.98 42.28 -40.74
C ARG A 11 -2.71 42.26 -39.88
N LYS A 12 -2.84 41.78 -38.64
CA LYS A 12 -1.73 41.65 -37.67
C LYS A 12 -0.57 40.78 -38.20
N HIS A 13 -0.87 39.89 -39.13
CA HIS A 13 0.11 39.06 -39.82
C HIS A 13 -0.14 39.12 -41.33
N LEU A 14 0.94 39.25 -42.10
CA LEU A 14 0.91 39.41 -43.56
C LEU A 14 0.39 38.15 -44.26
N THR A 15 0.63 36.96 -43.68
CA THR A 15 0.25 35.66 -44.26
C THR A 15 -0.29 34.69 -43.22
N LEU A 16 -1.05 33.68 -43.67
CA LEU A 16 -1.52 32.60 -42.79
C LEU A 16 -0.35 31.80 -42.19
N ALA A 17 0.75 31.64 -42.94
CA ALA A 17 1.95 30.97 -42.46
C ALA A 17 2.62 31.74 -41.29
N THR A 18 2.73 33.06 -41.40
CA THR A 18 3.31 33.89 -40.32
C THR A 18 2.43 33.91 -39.07
N ALA A 19 1.11 33.87 -39.22
CA ALA A 19 0.18 33.73 -38.09
C ALA A 19 0.31 32.36 -37.38
N LYS A 20 0.49 31.27 -38.15
CA LYS A 20 0.72 29.93 -37.59
C LYS A 20 2.05 29.83 -36.84
N ALA A 21 3.13 30.39 -37.41
CA ALA A 21 4.44 30.41 -36.77
C ALA A 21 4.40 31.19 -35.44
N ALA A 22 3.81 32.38 -35.43
CA ALA A 22 3.67 33.20 -34.22
C ALA A 22 2.81 32.50 -33.14
N ASN A 23 1.75 31.78 -33.52
CA ASN A 23 0.97 30.99 -32.57
C ASN A 23 1.73 29.78 -32.02
N LYS A 24 2.55 29.12 -32.83
CA LYS A 24 3.40 28.00 -32.38
C LYS A 24 4.43 28.49 -31.37
N GLU A 25 5.08 29.61 -31.65
CA GLU A 25 6.06 30.24 -30.76
C GLU A 25 5.40 30.72 -29.45
N LYS A 26 4.21 31.32 -29.53
CA LYS A 26 3.44 31.72 -28.35
C LYS A 26 3.04 30.54 -27.48
N ARG A 27 2.63 29.41 -28.09
CA ARG A 27 2.31 28.17 -27.36
C ARG A 27 3.55 27.57 -26.71
N ALA A 28 4.68 27.52 -27.41
CA ALA A 28 5.94 27.03 -26.86
C ALA A 28 6.39 27.84 -25.63
N ARG A 29 6.36 29.18 -25.72
CA ARG A 29 6.67 30.07 -24.57
C ARG A 29 5.72 29.88 -23.40
N TYR A 30 4.43 29.68 -23.67
CA TYR A 30 3.43 29.39 -22.63
C TYR A 30 3.68 28.03 -21.95
N GLU A 31 4.00 27.01 -22.73
CA GLU A 31 4.28 25.67 -22.21
C GLU A 31 5.55 25.62 -21.36
N GLU A 32 6.61 26.31 -21.78
CA GLU A 32 7.85 26.48 -21.01
C GLU A 32 7.58 27.21 -19.70
N ALA A 33 6.90 28.37 -19.76
CA ALA A 33 6.58 29.17 -18.58
C ALA A 33 5.65 28.46 -17.59
N HIS A 34 4.91 27.43 -18.00
CA HIS A 34 3.95 26.71 -17.16
C HIS A 34 4.33 25.23 -16.95
N ARG A 35 5.48 24.77 -17.44
CA ARG A 35 5.97 23.42 -17.19
C ARG A 35 6.32 23.23 -15.71
N GLU A 36 7.01 24.20 -15.12
CA GLU A 36 7.41 24.17 -13.71
C GLU A 36 6.22 24.28 -12.76
N LEU A 37 5.25 25.16 -13.06
CA LEU A 37 3.99 25.26 -12.29
C LEU A 37 3.17 23.96 -12.32
N ARG A 38 3.09 23.29 -13.48
CA ARG A 38 2.43 21.98 -13.60
C ARG A 38 3.20 20.89 -12.84
N GLY A 39 4.53 20.91 -12.90
CA GLY A 39 5.39 20.00 -12.14
C GLY A 39 5.27 20.19 -10.63
N ALA A 40 5.28 21.44 -10.17
CA ALA A 40 5.12 21.81 -8.77
C ALA A 40 3.73 21.43 -8.24
N LYS A 41 2.66 21.72 -9.01
CA LYS A 41 1.30 21.33 -8.66
C LYS A 41 1.13 19.81 -8.56
N ARG A 42 1.71 19.04 -9.49
CA ARG A 42 1.73 17.56 -9.41
C ARG A 42 2.52 17.04 -8.21
N ARG A 43 3.63 17.68 -7.85
CA ARG A 43 4.43 17.32 -6.66
C ARG A 43 3.68 17.63 -5.36
N GLN A 44 3.00 18.77 -5.29
CA GLN A 44 2.21 19.20 -4.15
C GLN A 44 0.93 18.37 -3.98
N GLU A 45 0.27 17.99 -5.08
CA GLU A 45 -0.86 17.05 -5.06
C GLU A 45 -0.42 15.63 -4.66
N ARG A 46 0.83 15.22 -4.94
CA ARG A 46 1.38 13.95 -4.47
C ARG A 46 1.66 13.95 -2.95
N SER A 47 2.09 15.06 -2.38
CA SER A 47 2.44 15.13 -0.94
C SER A 47 1.22 15.19 -0.02
N GLN A 48 0.02 15.48 -0.53
CA GLN A 48 -1.21 15.60 0.26
C GLN A 48 -2.16 14.39 0.18
N ARG A 49 -1.84 13.37 -0.62
CA ARG A 49 -2.74 12.21 -0.75
C ARG A 49 -2.54 11.23 0.39
N PRO A 50 -3.63 10.67 0.95
CA PRO A 50 -3.52 9.72 2.05
C PRO A 50 -2.78 8.46 1.57
N SER A 51 -1.82 8.01 2.37
CA SER A 51 -0.99 6.83 2.12
C SER A 51 -1.05 5.88 3.31
N ILE A 52 -0.91 4.59 3.04
CA ILE A 52 -0.92 3.56 4.09
C ILE A 52 0.24 3.83 5.06
N ARG A 53 -0.10 4.21 6.30
CA ARG A 53 0.85 4.36 7.40
C ARG A 53 1.24 2.96 7.91
N TRP A 54 2.53 2.70 7.98
CA TRP A 54 3.07 1.42 8.42
C TRP A 54 4.49 1.60 8.91
N SER A 55 4.85 0.84 9.94
CA SER A 55 6.20 0.76 10.48
C SER A 55 6.73 -0.65 10.27
N ALA A 56 7.98 -0.76 9.84
CA ALA A 56 8.63 -2.05 9.73
C ALA A 56 8.84 -2.68 11.11
N PRO A 57 8.85 -4.03 11.21
CA PRO A 57 9.36 -4.72 12.39
C PRO A 57 10.73 -4.17 12.78
N SER A 58 10.91 -3.93 14.08
CA SER A 58 12.15 -3.44 14.68
C SER A 58 13.19 -4.54 14.80
N ASN A 59 12.75 -5.78 14.99
CA ASN A 59 13.62 -6.94 15.16
C ASN A 59 13.33 -7.98 14.07
N SER A 60 14.37 -8.64 13.58
CA SER A 60 14.25 -9.78 12.69
C SER A 60 13.65 -11.00 13.40
N VAL A 61 13.04 -11.91 12.63
CA VAL A 61 12.48 -13.17 13.16
C VAL A 61 13.53 -13.96 13.97
N TRP A 62 14.80 -13.93 13.55
CA TRP A 62 15.87 -14.62 14.25
C TRP A 62 16.19 -13.99 15.61
N GLU A 63 16.21 -12.66 15.68
CA GLU A 63 16.38 -11.93 16.95
C GLU A 63 15.21 -12.17 17.90
N LEU A 64 13.99 -12.25 17.38
CA LEU A 64 12.79 -12.58 18.17
C LEU A 64 12.78 -14.01 18.72
N GLN A 65 13.54 -14.91 18.12
CA GLN A 65 13.66 -16.29 18.56
C GLN A 65 14.75 -16.49 19.63
N ASN A 66 15.62 -15.49 19.83
CA ASN A 66 16.69 -15.53 20.82
C ASN A 66 16.21 -14.92 22.16
N ASP A 67 16.62 -15.53 23.27
CA ASP A 67 16.11 -15.29 24.64
C ASP A 67 16.45 -13.90 25.24
N SER A 68 16.82 -12.89 24.45
CA SER A 68 17.24 -11.57 24.95
C SER A 68 16.10 -10.59 25.22
N ILE A 69 14.84 -10.98 24.94
CA ILE A 69 13.69 -10.08 25.12
C ILE A 69 13.14 -10.25 26.54
N PRO A 70 13.09 -9.17 27.35
CA PRO A 70 12.55 -9.23 28.71
C PRO A 70 11.10 -9.74 28.71
N ILE A 71 10.84 -10.77 29.50
CA ILE A 71 9.49 -11.32 29.68
C ILE A 71 8.69 -10.34 30.54
N THR A 72 7.66 -9.72 29.96
CA THR A 72 6.77 -8.77 30.65
C THR A 72 5.37 -9.33 30.92
N PHE A 73 5.12 -10.59 30.56
CA PHE A 73 3.80 -11.23 30.59
C PHE A 73 3.86 -12.59 31.29
N PRO A 74 2.72 -13.09 31.82
CA PRO A 74 2.69 -14.39 32.48
C PRO A 74 2.97 -15.53 31.48
N ILE A 75 3.66 -16.56 31.96
CA ILE A 75 4.08 -17.72 31.16
C ILE A 75 3.52 -19.04 31.72
N PRO A 76 3.29 -20.06 30.86
CA PRO A 76 2.94 -21.41 31.26
C PRO A 76 3.92 -22.03 32.28
N PRO A 77 3.45 -22.92 33.19
CA PRO A 77 4.31 -23.58 34.17
C PRO A 77 5.23 -24.63 33.54
N ASP A 78 4.83 -25.25 32.42
CA ASP A 78 5.72 -26.14 31.67
C ASP A 78 6.80 -25.29 30.96
N PRO A 79 8.10 -25.48 31.27
CA PRO A 79 9.19 -24.71 30.67
C PRO A 79 9.24 -24.78 29.15
N ARG A 80 8.89 -25.94 28.55
CA ARG A 80 8.94 -26.11 27.09
C ARG A 80 7.82 -25.33 26.42
N LEU A 81 6.63 -25.37 27.01
CA LEU A 81 5.48 -24.59 26.55
C LEU A 81 5.71 -23.09 26.76
N ALA A 82 6.37 -22.70 27.86
CA ALA A 82 6.73 -21.32 28.14
C ALA A 82 7.64 -20.70 27.08
N ILE A 83 8.68 -21.42 26.66
CA ILE A 83 9.59 -20.98 25.59
C ILE A 83 8.82 -20.77 24.28
N LEU A 84 7.96 -21.73 23.92
CA LEU A 84 7.15 -21.63 22.71
C LEU A 84 6.16 -20.45 22.80
N TYR A 85 5.55 -20.24 23.97
CA TYR A 85 4.57 -19.16 24.19
C TYR A 85 5.24 -17.80 24.10
N GLN A 86 6.41 -17.65 24.70
CA GLN A 86 7.20 -16.42 24.62
C GLN A 86 7.54 -16.08 23.16
N LYS A 87 7.97 -17.07 22.36
CA LYS A 87 8.27 -16.88 20.94
C LYS A 87 7.04 -16.41 20.17
N VAL A 88 5.92 -17.11 20.32
CA VAL A 88 4.66 -16.77 19.64
C VAL A 88 4.17 -15.38 20.06
N LYS A 89 4.17 -15.08 21.36
CA LYS A 89 3.66 -13.81 21.87
C LYS A 89 4.50 -12.63 21.39
N THR A 90 5.81 -12.80 21.34
CA THR A 90 6.74 -11.79 20.84
C THR A 90 6.52 -11.53 19.34
N ILE A 91 6.47 -12.59 18.53
CA ILE A 91 6.23 -12.46 17.09
C ILE A 91 4.86 -11.81 16.82
N HIS A 92 3.81 -12.25 17.51
CA HIS A 92 2.47 -11.66 17.40
C HIS A 92 2.47 -10.16 17.73
N SER A 93 3.15 -9.78 18.82
CA SER A 93 3.25 -8.38 19.24
C SER A 93 4.03 -7.53 18.23
N GLU A 94 5.08 -8.08 17.60
CA GLU A 94 5.85 -7.39 16.56
C GLU A 94 4.99 -7.11 15.31
N ILE A 95 4.20 -8.10 14.89
CA ILE A 95 3.24 -7.95 13.78
C ILE A 95 2.21 -6.86 14.13
N LEU A 96 1.65 -6.92 15.33
CA LEU A 96 0.64 -5.97 15.78
C LEU A 96 1.20 -4.55 15.91
N ALA A 97 2.41 -4.38 16.43
CA ALA A 97 3.11 -3.10 16.50
C ALA A 97 3.37 -2.50 15.10
N SER A 98 3.69 -3.35 14.12
CA SER A 98 3.82 -2.95 12.72
C SER A 98 2.49 -2.43 12.14
N MET A 99 1.36 -2.87 12.70
CA MET A 99 -0.01 -2.41 12.42
C MET A 99 -0.50 -1.35 13.42
N ALA A 100 0.42 -0.55 13.99
CA ALA A 100 0.12 0.53 14.93
C ALA A 100 -0.56 0.12 16.24
N GLY A 101 -0.50 -1.15 16.62
CA GLY A 101 -1.03 -1.67 17.89
C GLY A 101 -2.49 -2.13 17.83
N ASP A 102 -3.24 -1.72 16.81
CA ASP A 102 -4.60 -2.19 16.56
C ASP A 102 -4.77 -2.55 15.08
N ALA A 103 -4.82 -3.85 14.81
CA ALA A 103 -4.93 -4.35 13.45
C ALA A 103 -6.27 -4.01 12.80
N GLU A 104 -7.38 -3.98 13.55
CA GLU A 104 -8.71 -3.71 12.99
C GLU A 104 -8.83 -2.25 12.57
N ASP A 105 -8.41 -1.32 13.42
CA ASP A 105 -8.34 0.11 13.10
C ASP A 105 -7.39 0.36 11.93
N TRP A 106 -6.25 -0.33 11.90
CA TRP A 106 -5.30 -0.25 10.79
C TRP A 106 -5.93 -0.72 9.47
N PHE A 107 -6.63 -1.87 9.47
CA PHE A 107 -7.33 -2.37 8.28
C PHE A 107 -8.45 -1.44 7.83
N ALA A 108 -9.21 -0.86 8.75
CA ALA A 108 -10.26 0.11 8.44
C ALA A 108 -9.67 1.34 7.73
N ALA A 109 -8.59 1.90 8.27
CA ALA A 109 -7.89 3.03 7.67
C ALA A 109 -7.31 2.68 6.28
N VAL A 110 -6.69 1.51 6.13
CA VAL A 110 -6.19 1.03 4.83
C VAL A 110 -7.33 0.91 3.82
N PHE A 111 -8.47 0.36 4.22
CA PHE A 111 -9.62 0.19 3.35
C PHE A 111 -10.19 1.53 2.89
N ASP A 112 -10.33 2.51 3.78
CA ASP A 112 -10.77 3.86 3.43
C ASP A 112 -9.82 4.53 2.43
N ILE A 113 -8.51 4.40 2.64
CA ILE A 113 -7.49 4.93 1.70
C ILE A 113 -7.65 4.28 0.32
N LEU A 114 -7.79 2.95 0.27
CA LEU A 114 -7.91 2.22 -0.99
C LEU A 114 -9.22 2.53 -1.71
N ARG A 115 -10.33 2.70 -0.97
CA ARG A 115 -11.64 3.05 -1.52
C ARG A 115 -11.63 4.42 -2.20
N GLU A 116 -10.89 5.37 -1.66
CA GLU A 116 -10.79 6.73 -2.19
C GLU A 116 -9.71 6.87 -3.27
N ALA A 117 -8.71 5.98 -3.27
CA ALA A 117 -7.62 6.00 -4.23
C ALA A 117 -8.07 5.65 -5.65
N ARG A 118 -7.46 6.31 -6.66
CA ARG A 118 -7.73 6.07 -8.08
C ARG A 118 -6.43 6.10 -8.90
N GLY A 119 -6.43 5.36 -10.01
CA GLY A 119 -5.33 5.34 -10.99
C GLY A 119 -3.98 5.00 -10.34
N GLU A 120 -2.93 5.76 -10.68
CA GLU A 120 -1.57 5.59 -10.14
C GLU A 120 -1.51 5.57 -8.60
N HIS A 121 -2.44 6.24 -7.91
CA HIS A 121 -2.42 6.28 -6.44
C HIS A 121 -2.96 4.99 -5.83
N LEU A 122 -3.94 4.36 -6.48
CA LEU A 122 -4.42 3.04 -6.07
C LEU A 122 -3.31 2.01 -6.28
N GLU A 123 -2.66 2.06 -7.44
CA GLU A 123 -1.52 1.20 -7.76
C GLU A 123 -0.39 1.34 -6.71
N ALA A 124 0.03 2.57 -6.40
CA ALA A 124 1.07 2.82 -5.40
C ALA A 124 0.70 2.30 -3.99
N ASN A 125 -0.56 2.45 -3.57
CA ASN A 125 -1.00 1.92 -2.27
C ASN A 125 -1.09 0.38 -2.28
N VAL A 126 -1.49 -0.23 -3.40
CA VAL A 126 -1.50 -1.69 -3.55
C VAL A 126 -0.08 -2.25 -3.57
N GLU A 127 0.87 -1.60 -4.26
CA GLU A 127 2.29 -1.96 -4.22
C GLU A 127 2.85 -1.85 -2.81
N ARG A 128 2.50 -0.78 -2.09
CA ARG A 128 2.87 -0.59 -0.67
C ARG A 128 2.33 -1.73 0.19
N LEU A 129 1.06 -2.11 -0.01
CA LEU A 129 0.45 -3.24 0.71
C LEU A 129 1.14 -4.57 0.38
N GLY A 130 1.56 -4.77 -0.88
CA GLY A 130 2.37 -5.91 -1.30
C GLY A 130 3.75 -5.95 -0.64
N LEU A 131 4.41 -4.80 -0.49
CA LEU A 131 5.67 -4.69 0.25
C LEU A 131 5.50 -5.03 1.74
N ILE A 132 4.42 -4.54 2.36
CA ILE A 132 4.08 -4.84 3.75
C ILE A 132 3.91 -6.35 3.93
N LEU A 133 3.12 -6.99 3.06
CA LEU A 133 2.93 -8.44 3.10
C LEU A 133 4.26 -9.18 2.96
N ARG A 134 5.10 -8.81 1.99
CA ARG A 134 6.41 -9.44 1.79
C ARG A 134 7.30 -9.31 3.01
N THR A 135 7.27 -8.16 3.67
CA THR A 135 8.06 -7.90 4.89
C THR A 135 7.54 -8.69 6.08
N LEU A 136 6.22 -8.83 6.22
CA LEU A 136 5.59 -9.56 7.34
C LEU A 136 5.52 -11.07 7.11
N ASN A 137 5.64 -11.56 5.87
CA ASN A 137 5.50 -12.98 5.55
C ASN A 137 6.42 -13.92 6.35
N PRO A 138 7.69 -13.58 6.64
CA PRO A 138 8.53 -14.40 7.52
C PRO A 138 7.96 -14.54 8.94
N TYR A 139 7.33 -13.50 9.49
CA TYR A 139 6.72 -13.50 10.82
C TYR A 139 5.45 -14.34 10.83
N PHE A 140 4.60 -14.19 9.80
CA PHE A 140 3.44 -15.06 9.63
C PHE A 140 3.84 -16.54 9.51
N HIS A 141 4.89 -16.83 8.74
CA HIS A 141 5.37 -18.20 8.59
C HIS A 141 5.94 -18.76 9.91
N ALA A 142 6.66 -17.94 10.69
CA ALA A 142 7.14 -18.34 12.00
C ALA A 142 5.99 -18.60 12.99
N MET A 143 4.90 -17.81 12.92
CA MET A 143 3.67 -18.06 13.67
C MET A 143 3.02 -19.38 13.27
N ASP A 144 2.91 -19.65 11.96
CA ASP A 144 2.33 -20.91 11.44
C ASP A 144 3.11 -22.12 11.99
N ILE A 145 4.45 -22.10 11.89
CA ILE A 145 5.32 -23.19 12.42
C ILE A 145 5.15 -23.35 13.93
N ALA A 146 5.12 -22.25 14.68
CA ALA A 146 5.02 -22.31 16.12
C ALA A 146 3.64 -22.83 16.57
N TYR A 147 2.58 -22.47 15.85
CA TYR A 147 1.24 -23.01 16.06
C TYR A 147 1.16 -24.51 15.72
N ASP A 148 1.75 -24.95 14.61
CA ASP A 148 1.84 -26.38 14.26
C ASP A 148 2.62 -27.16 15.33
N THR A 149 3.74 -26.60 15.81
CA THR A 149 4.52 -27.18 16.91
C THR A 149 3.66 -27.32 18.17
N TYR A 150 2.89 -26.29 18.52
CA TYR A 150 1.99 -26.31 19.66
C TYR A 150 0.93 -27.42 19.54
N THR A 151 0.25 -27.52 18.38
CA THR A 151 -0.82 -28.48 18.13
C THR A 151 -0.35 -29.94 18.06
N VAL A 152 0.93 -30.18 17.75
CA VAL A 152 1.52 -31.52 17.74
C VAL A 152 1.97 -31.95 19.14
N PHE A 153 2.69 -31.08 19.87
CA PHE A 153 3.42 -31.49 21.07
C PHE A 153 2.71 -31.24 22.39
N PHE A 154 1.82 -30.24 22.48
CA PHE A 154 1.27 -29.82 23.76
C PHE A 154 -0.23 -30.06 23.90
N ARG A 155 -1.03 -29.90 22.83
CA ARG A 155 -2.49 -30.16 22.79
C ARG A 155 -3.25 -29.82 24.09
N ASP A 156 -2.87 -28.72 24.75
CA ASP A 156 -3.46 -28.31 26.01
C ASP A 156 -4.76 -27.54 25.73
N THR A 157 -5.90 -27.99 26.25
CA THR A 157 -7.18 -27.26 26.09
C THR A 157 -7.38 -26.17 27.15
N GLY A 158 -6.38 -25.92 28.00
CA GLY A 158 -6.40 -24.88 29.02
C GLY A 158 -6.34 -23.45 28.47
N THR A 159 -6.24 -22.49 29.38
CA THR A 159 -6.21 -21.04 29.07
C THR A 159 -5.07 -20.68 28.10
N TRP A 160 -3.92 -21.32 28.24
CA TRP A 160 -2.76 -21.09 27.37
C TRP A 160 -3.02 -21.57 25.94
N GLY A 161 -3.68 -22.71 25.78
CA GLY A 161 -4.06 -23.21 24.47
C GLY A 161 -5.04 -22.32 23.74
N ALA A 162 -6.01 -21.76 24.46
CA ALA A 162 -6.90 -20.75 23.91
C ALA A 162 -6.11 -19.52 23.42
N GLN A 163 -5.17 -19.00 24.22
CA GLN A 163 -4.36 -17.83 23.83
C GLN A 163 -3.45 -18.11 22.61
N PHE A 164 -2.79 -19.27 22.56
CA PHE A 164 -2.02 -19.69 21.39
C PHE A 164 -2.87 -19.76 20.12
N THR A 165 -4.04 -20.38 20.25
CA THR A 165 -4.98 -20.54 19.13
C THR A 165 -5.47 -19.19 18.64
N THR A 166 -5.84 -18.29 19.54
CA THR A 166 -6.23 -16.92 19.19
C THR A 166 -5.13 -16.20 18.42
N MET A 167 -3.89 -16.19 18.91
CA MET A 167 -2.78 -15.49 18.24
C MET A 167 -2.47 -16.07 16.86
N GLY A 168 -2.54 -17.40 16.70
CA GLY A 168 -2.37 -18.07 15.41
C GLY A 168 -3.48 -17.69 14.42
N LEU A 169 -4.74 -17.78 14.85
CA LEU A 169 -5.90 -17.43 14.03
C LEU A 169 -5.92 -15.96 13.62
N GLU A 170 -5.59 -15.05 14.53
CA GLU A 170 -5.50 -13.60 14.25
C GLU A 170 -4.42 -13.32 13.20
N SER A 171 -3.21 -13.86 13.39
CA SER A 171 -2.10 -13.68 12.46
C SER A 171 -2.43 -14.20 11.06
N GLY A 172 -3.04 -15.39 10.98
CA GLY A 172 -3.54 -15.95 9.73
C GLY A 172 -4.63 -15.10 9.08
N ALA A 173 -5.57 -14.58 9.88
CA ALA A 173 -6.63 -13.70 9.40
C ALA A 173 -6.07 -12.39 8.84
N TRP A 174 -5.08 -11.77 9.50
CA TRP A 174 -4.44 -10.54 9.03
C TRP A 174 -3.70 -10.76 7.70
N LYS A 175 -2.89 -11.82 7.60
CA LYS A 175 -2.25 -12.24 6.35
C LYS A 175 -3.27 -12.42 5.23
N GLY A 176 -4.35 -13.16 5.52
CA GLY A 176 -5.43 -13.44 4.57
C GLY A 176 -6.21 -12.20 4.15
N ARG A 177 -6.38 -11.20 5.03
CA ARG A 177 -7.00 -9.91 4.67
C ARG A 177 -6.12 -9.14 3.68
N ILE A 178 -4.82 -9.03 3.95
CA ILE A 178 -3.89 -8.36 3.04
C ILE A 178 -3.89 -9.06 1.68
N GLN A 179 -3.74 -10.38 1.67
CA GLN A 179 -3.70 -11.17 0.44
C GLN A 179 -4.98 -11.01 -0.39
N ARG A 180 -6.17 -11.05 0.25
CA ARG A 180 -7.45 -10.86 -0.44
C ARG A 180 -7.55 -9.52 -1.19
N VAL A 181 -7.06 -8.44 -0.58
CA VAL A 181 -7.05 -7.12 -1.24
C VAL A 181 -6.13 -7.12 -2.46
N LEU A 182 -4.93 -7.72 -2.33
CA LEU A 182 -3.97 -7.84 -3.43
C LEU A 182 -4.53 -8.70 -4.58
N ASP A 183 -5.17 -9.82 -4.24
CA ASP A 183 -5.77 -10.73 -5.22
C ASP A 183 -6.94 -10.07 -5.94
N ALA A 184 -7.82 -9.36 -5.23
CA ALA A 184 -8.94 -8.64 -5.81
C ALA A 184 -8.45 -7.58 -6.83
N TYR A 185 -7.40 -6.83 -6.49
CA TYR A 185 -6.77 -5.90 -7.42
C TYR A 185 -6.13 -6.62 -8.62
N GLY A 186 -5.45 -7.75 -8.39
CA GLY A 186 -4.86 -8.56 -9.44
C GLY A 186 -5.89 -9.12 -10.43
N VAL A 187 -7.06 -9.56 -9.95
CA VAL A 187 -8.17 -10.00 -10.80
C VAL A 187 -8.74 -8.84 -11.60
N GLY A 188 -9.01 -7.70 -10.95
CA GLY A 188 -9.55 -6.52 -11.61
C GLY A 188 -8.64 -5.98 -12.72
N THR A 189 -7.34 -5.90 -12.48
CA THR A 189 -6.36 -5.44 -13.47
C THR A 189 -6.24 -6.40 -14.66
N LYS A 190 -6.24 -7.72 -14.44
CA LYS A 190 -6.26 -8.72 -15.52
C LYS A 190 -7.52 -8.61 -16.38
N TYR A 191 -8.68 -8.44 -15.75
CA TYR A 191 -9.95 -8.28 -16.44
C TYR A 191 -9.97 -7.02 -17.33
N LEU A 192 -9.50 -5.88 -16.80
CA LEU A 192 -9.42 -4.63 -17.57
C LEU A 192 -8.44 -4.72 -18.74
N LYS A 193 -7.28 -5.38 -18.56
CA LYS A 193 -6.33 -5.61 -19.66
C LYS A 193 -6.95 -6.47 -20.76
N GLY A 194 -7.61 -7.56 -20.40
CA GLY A 194 -8.31 -8.41 -21.37
C GLY A 194 -9.42 -7.67 -22.13
N LEU A 195 -10.16 -6.77 -21.47
CA LEU A 195 -11.16 -5.92 -22.14
C LEU A 195 -10.53 -4.93 -23.13
N ILE A 196 -9.34 -4.41 -22.86
CA ILE A 196 -8.63 -3.49 -23.77
C ILE A 196 -8.09 -4.28 -24.97
N GLU A 197 -7.46 -5.42 -24.73
CA GLU A 197 -6.91 -6.31 -25.78
C GLU A 197 -8.01 -6.90 -26.69
N HIS A 198 -9.23 -7.11 -26.17
CA HIS A 198 -10.36 -7.61 -26.95
C HIS A 198 -11.25 -6.50 -27.58
N ASN A 199 -11.13 -5.25 -27.15
CA ASN A 199 -11.84 -4.10 -27.73
C ASN A 199 -10.94 -3.21 -28.62
N GLU A 200 -9.85 -3.75 -29.17
CA GLU A 200 -9.17 -3.08 -30.29
C GLU A 200 -10.09 -3.08 -31.53
N ILE A 201 -10.91 -2.02 -31.60
CA ILE A 201 -11.51 -1.43 -32.80
C ILE A 201 -10.58 -0.30 -33.27
#